data_AF-A0A7K4VQA6-F1
#
_entry.id   AF-A0A7K4VQA6-F1
#
_cell.length_a   1.000
_cell.length_b   1.000
_cell.length_c   1.000
_cell.angle_alpha   90.00
_cell.angle_beta   90.00
_cell.angle_gamma   90.00
#
_symmetry.space_group_name_H-M   'P 1'
#
loop_
_entity.id
_entity.type
_entity.pdbx_description
1 polymer ?
#
loop_
_entity_poly.entity_id
_entity_poly.type
_entity_poly.pdbx_seq_one_letter_code
_entity_poly.pdbx_strand_id
1 'polypeptide(L)'
;IERSFSLHRTHTLKDMENIFQLVRNVIPPLTGKKHKGQDGRIGIVGGCREYTGAPYFAAITALKVGADLSHVFCTKDAATVIKSYSPELIVHPVLDSPNAIHEVEKWLPRLHSVVIGPGLGRDEVLLENAKGIIEKSKMKGIPIIIDAVSIFFISVSGLTLKNLFSECSYCVLQDGLWLISQQPSLIQGYQRAILTPNYMEFSRLYEAMLRDPVDSSDHHGCVLRLSQAMGNLTVVQKGERDLISDGEK
;
A
#
# COMPACT_ATOMS: atom_id res chain seq x y z
N ILE A 1 -0.50 -18.88 -12.93
CA ILE A 1 -1.92 -18.53 -13.23
C ILE A 1 -1.81 -17.26 -14.06
N GLU A 2 -1.85 -17.36 -15.39
CA GLU A 2 -1.72 -16.20 -16.29
C GLU A 2 -2.86 -15.20 -16.01
N ARG A 3 -2.54 -14.01 -15.49
CA ARG A 3 -3.54 -12.93 -15.39
C ARG A 3 -2.95 -11.62 -15.89
N SER A 4 -3.00 -11.48 -17.20
CA SER A 4 -2.90 -10.21 -17.89
C SER A 4 -4.23 -9.45 -17.76
N PHE A 5 -4.18 -8.25 -17.17
CA PHE A 5 -5.33 -7.35 -17.10
C PHE A 5 -5.31 -6.40 -18.29
N SER A 6 -6.22 -6.61 -19.24
CA SER A 6 -6.38 -5.76 -20.43
C SER A 6 -7.86 -5.48 -20.68
N LEU A 7 -8.33 -4.32 -20.19
CA LEU A 7 -9.70 -3.82 -20.34
C LEU A 7 -10.14 -3.47 -21.78
N HIS A 8 -9.40 -3.86 -22.83
CA HIS A 8 -9.86 -3.79 -24.23
C HIS A 8 -9.95 -5.15 -24.92
N ARG A 9 -9.79 -6.26 -24.20
CA ARG A 9 -10.59 -7.43 -24.54
C ARG A 9 -11.91 -7.30 -23.81
N THR A 10 -13.00 -7.49 -24.52
CA THR A 10 -14.31 -7.81 -23.92
C THR A 10 -14.07 -9.01 -23.01
N HIS A 11 -13.82 -8.77 -21.72
CA HIS A 11 -13.64 -9.84 -20.75
C HIS A 11 -14.95 -10.61 -20.73
N THR A 12 -14.86 -11.94 -20.83
CA THR A 12 -16.08 -12.75 -20.80
C THR A 12 -16.73 -12.55 -19.44
N LEU A 13 -18.07 -12.58 -19.37
CA LEU A 13 -18.80 -12.45 -18.10
C LEU A 13 -18.25 -13.42 -17.03
N LYS A 14 -17.77 -14.60 -17.46
CA LYS A 14 -17.08 -15.60 -16.63
C LYS A 14 -15.80 -15.10 -15.96
N ASP A 15 -14.96 -14.31 -16.62
CA ASP A 15 -13.70 -13.81 -16.05
C ASP A 15 -13.97 -12.82 -14.92
N MET A 16 -14.95 -11.93 -15.13
CA MET A 16 -15.41 -11.00 -14.11
C MET A 16 -16.08 -11.73 -12.94
N GLU A 17 -16.90 -12.74 -13.22
CA GLU A 17 -17.58 -13.56 -12.21
C GLU A 17 -16.56 -14.33 -11.33
N ASN A 18 -15.49 -14.85 -11.93
CA ASN A 18 -14.38 -15.47 -11.23
C ASN A 18 -13.63 -14.48 -10.30
N ILE A 19 -13.46 -13.23 -10.71
CA ILE A 19 -12.84 -12.18 -9.88
C ILE A 19 -13.75 -11.84 -8.70
N PHE A 20 -15.04 -11.62 -8.94
CA PHE A 20 -15.98 -11.37 -7.85
C PHE A 20 -16.03 -12.51 -6.86
N GLN A 21 -15.96 -13.75 -7.33
CA GLN A 21 -15.89 -14.91 -6.45
C GLN A 21 -14.60 -14.93 -5.63
N LEU A 22 -13.46 -14.58 -6.24
CA LEU A 22 -12.18 -14.48 -5.53
C LEU A 22 -12.23 -13.39 -4.45
N VAL A 23 -12.78 -12.22 -4.76
CA VAL A 23 -12.95 -11.13 -3.78
C VAL A 23 -13.87 -11.56 -2.64
N ARG A 24 -15.00 -12.19 -2.93
CA ARG A 24 -15.92 -12.70 -1.89
C ARG A 24 -15.25 -13.73 -0.97
N ASN A 25 -14.36 -14.55 -1.52
CA ASN A 25 -13.64 -15.56 -0.73
C ASN A 25 -12.57 -14.96 0.20
N VAL A 26 -12.11 -13.73 -0.06
CA VAL A 26 -11.12 -13.02 0.77
C VAL A 26 -11.77 -12.32 1.96
N ILE A 27 -13.03 -11.86 1.82
CA ILE A 27 -13.72 -11.12 2.87
C ILE A 27 -14.17 -12.09 3.98
N PRO A 28 -13.70 -11.92 5.23
CA PRO A 28 -14.12 -12.78 6.32
C PRO A 28 -15.62 -12.60 6.60
N PRO A 29 -16.38 -13.69 6.84
CA PRO A 29 -17.77 -13.58 7.20
C PRO A 29 -17.91 -12.92 8.58
N LEU A 30 -18.90 -12.02 8.70
CA LEU A 30 -19.29 -11.43 9.98
C LEU A 30 -19.97 -12.51 10.83
N THR A 31 -19.40 -12.81 11.99
CA THR A 31 -19.94 -13.81 12.91
C THR A 31 -19.98 -13.26 14.33
N GLY A 32 -21.02 -13.58 15.10
CA GLY A 32 -21.15 -13.13 16.50
C GLY A 32 -20.12 -13.71 17.47
N LYS A 33 -19.21 -14.57 17.00
CA LYS A 33 -18.13 -15.17 17.79
C LYS A 33 -16.84 -14.34 17.76
N LYS A 34 -16.74 -13.38 16.84
CA LYS A 34 -15.54 -12.57 16.67
C LYS A 34 -15.60 -11.29 17.50
N HIS A 35 -14.43 -10.80 17.89
CA HIS A 35 -14.26 -9.59 18.68
C HIS A 35 -13.40 -8.57 17.93
N LYS A 36 -13.52 -7.30 18.35
CA LYS A 36 -12.80 -6.17 17.76
C LYS A 36 -11.31 -6.45 17.62
N GLY A 37 -10.80 -6.31 16.40
CA GLY A 37 -9.42 -6.51 16.02
C GLY A 37 -9.14 -7.87 15.40
N GLN A 38 -10.10 -8.79 15.31
CA GLN A 38 -9.91 -10.08 14.64
C GLN A 38 -10.06 -9.98 13.12
N ASP A 39 -10.82 -9.01 12.61
CA ASP A 39 -11.12 -8.87 11.19
C ASP A 39 -10.37 -7.71 10.50
N GLY A 40 -9.29 -7.20 11.12
CA GLY A 40 -8.38 -6.27 10.44
C GLY A 40 -7.75 -5.25 11.38
N ARG A 41 -6.43 -5.30 11.53
CA ARG A 41 -5.65 -4.31 12.28
C ARG A 41 -4.58 -3.77 11.35
N ILE A 42 -4.82 -2.60 10.78
CA ILE A 42 -3.99 -2.03 9.72
C ILE A 42 -3.13 -0.91 10.31
N GLY A 43 -1.83 -0.96 10.07
CA GLY A 43 -0.90 0.12 10.41
C GLY A 43 -0.58 0.97 9.20
N ILE A 44 -0.54 2.28 9.36
CA ILE A 44 -0.17 3.24 8.33
C ILE A 44 1.04 4.00 8.89
N VAL A 45 2.17 3.96 8.19
CA VAL A 45 3.42 4.65 8.55
C VAL A 45 3.65 5.74 7.52
N GLY A 46 3.51 6.98 7.97
CA GLY A 46 3.60 8.17 7.13
C GLY A 46 2.96 9.37 7.79
N GLY A 47 2.90 10.49 7.09
CA GLY A 47 2.45 11.76 7.64
C GLY A 47 3.58 12.56 8.24
N CYS A 48 4.11 13.48 7.44
CA CYS A 48 4.98 14.57 7.86
C CYS A 48 4.17 15.85 8.15
N ARG A 49 4.86 16.91 8.52
CA ARG A 49 4.27 18.22 8.85
C ARG A 49 3.40 18.76 7.72
N GLU A 50 3.81 18.55 6.46
CA GLU A 50 3.14 19.04 5.27
C GLU A 50 2.04 18.07 4.77
N TYR A 51 2.29 16.76 4.81
CA TYR A 51 1.43 15.74 4.16
C TYR A 51 0.58 14.95 5.15
N THR A 52 -0.36 15.63 5.81
CA THR A 52 -1.28 15.04 6.79
C THR A 52 -2.48 14.32 6.18
N GLY A 53 -2.90 14.71 4.97
CA GLY A 53 -4.08 14.14 4.29
C GLY A 53 -3.85 12.72 3.76
N ALA A 54 -2.67 12.46 3.20
CA ALA A 54 -2.30 11.16 2.65
C ALA A 54 -2.44 9.98 3.64
N PRO A 55 -1.84 10.02 4.85
CA PRO A 55 -2.01 8.94 5.83
C PRO A 55 -3.46 8.85 6.33
N TYR A 56 -4.19 9.96 6.41
CA TYR A 56 -5.61 9.94 6.76
C TYR A 56 -6.43 9.15 5.74
N PHE A 57 -6.28 9.43 4.44
CA PHE A 57 -7.03 8.73 3.39
C PHE A 57 -6.72 7.23 3.36
N ALA A 58 -5.46 6.85 3.52
CA ALA A 58 -5.08 5.44 3.63
C ALA A 58 -5.75 4.78 4.86
N ALA A 59 -5.72 5.44 6.01
CA ALA A 59 -6.23 4.90 7.26
C ALA A 59 -7.76 4.81 7.33
N ILE A 60 -8.48 5.85 6.89
CA ILE A 60 -9.94 5.87 6.90
C ILE A 60 -10.52 4.94 5.85
N THR A 61 -9.85 4.77 4.71
CA THR A 61 -10.25 3.81 3.68
C THR A 61 -10.18 2.38 4.23
N ALA A 62 -9.14 2.05 4.99
CA ALA A 62 -9.06 0.73 5.63
C ALA A 62 -10.27 0.45 6.52
N LEU A 63 -10.69 1.41 7.35
CA LEU A 63 -11.91 1.28 8.16
C LEU A 63 -13.17 1.15 7.29
N LYS A 64 -13.31 1.99 6.27
CA LYS A 64 -14.49 1.98 5.37
C LYS A 64 -14.62 0.69 4.56
N VAL A 65 -13.51 0.02 4.25
CA VAL A 65 -13.49 -1.28 3.55
C VAL A 65 -13.76 -2.45 4.51
N GLY A 66 -13.70 -2.24 5.83
CA GLY A 66 -14.12 -3.21 6.83
C GLY A 66 -13.03 -3.64 7.82
N ALA A 67 -11.90 -2.92 7.91
CA ALA A 67 -10.92 -3.18 8.98
C ALA A 67 -11.49 -2.76 10.34
N ASP A 68 -11.27 -3.58 11.37
CA ASP A 68 -11.72 -3.29 12.75
C ASP A 68 -10.97 -2.12 13.40
N LEU A 69 -9.67 -2.00 13.12
CA LEU A 69 -8.77 -1.02 13.72
C LEU A 69 -7.80 -0.49 12.67
N SER A 70 -7.61 0.83 12.69
CA SER A 70 -6.67 1.53 11.83
C SER A 70 -5.76 2.41 12.68
N HIS A 71 -4.46 2.15 12.60
CA HIS A 71 -3.42 2.82 13.37
C HIS A 71 -2.59 3.69 12.43
N VAL A 72 -2.37 4.95 12.79
CA VAL A 72 -1.53 5.88 12.02
C VAL A 72 -0.31 6.24 12.85
N PHE A 73 0.88 5.92 12.36
CA PHE A 73 2.17 6.31 12.92
C PHE A 73 2.71 7.49 12.11
N CYS A 74 2.66 8.67 12.69
CA CYS A 74 3.02 9.93 12.03
C CYS A 74 3.93 10.79 12.91
N THR A 75 4.38 11.93 12.38
CA THR A 75 5.08 12.93 13.19
C THR A 75 4.15 13.58 14.21
N LYS A 76 4.73 14.18 15.25
CA LYS A 76 3.98 14.88 16.29
C LYS A 76 3.13 16.01 15.75
N ASP A 77 3.65 16.78 14.80
CA ASP A 77 2.96 17.90 14.17
C ASP A 77 1.77 17.45 13.31
N ALA A 78 1.89 16.30 12.63
CA ALA A 78 0.83 15.74 11.81
C ALA A 78 -0.34 15.18 12.65
N ALA A 79 -0.06 14.71 13.87
CA ALA A 79 -1.01 13.95 14.66
C ALA A 79 -2.26 14.75 15.05
N THR A 80 -2.12 16.02 15.42
CA THR A 80 -3.27 16.85 15.81
C THR A 80 -4.24 17.03 14.64
N VAL A 81 -3.70 17.24 13.44
CA VAL A 81 -4.49 17.40 12.21
C VAL A 81 -5.19 16.09 11.84
N ILE A 82 -4.47 14.97 11.86
CA ILE A 82 -5.07 13.66 11.50
C ILE A 82 -6.17 13.27 12.51
N LYS A 83 -5.95 13.53 13.81
CA LYS A 83 -6.95 13.28 14.87
C LYS A 83 -8.21 14.14 14.73
N SER A 84 -8.11 15.34 14.14
CA SER A 84 -9.28 16.20 13.96
C SER A 84 -10.17 15.75 12.80
N TYR A 85 -9.65 14.96 11.85
CA TYR A 85 -10.44 14.44 10.74
C TYR A 85 -11.39 13.30 11.12
N SER A 86 -10.97 12.40 12.02
CA SER A 86 -11.85 11.34 12.53
C SER A 86 -11.41 10.82 13.91
N PRO A 87 -12.35 10.67 14.88
CA PRO A 87 -12.07 10.06 16.17
C PRO A 87 -11.92 8.53 16.10
N GLU A 88 -12.22 7.90 14.95
CA GLU A 88 -12.13 6.45 14.77
C GLU A 88 -10.68 5.97 14.60
N LEU A 89 -9.80 6.86 14.13
CA LEU A 89 -8.39 6.56 13.88
C LEU A 89 -7.58 6.57 15.17
N ILE A 90 -6.71 5.56 15.32
CA ILE A 90 -5.76 5.51 16.44
C ILE A 90 -4.44 6.11 15.97
N VAL A 91 -4.21 7.38 16.32
CA VAL A 91 -3.06 8.15 15.83
C VAL A 91 -1.93 8.21 16.87
N HIS A 92 -0.75 7.74 16.47
CA HIS A 92 0.47 7.61 17.26
C HIS A 92 1.53 8.62 16.78
N PRO A 93 1.75 9.73 17.53
CA PRO A 93 2.77 10.74 17.21
C PRO A 93 4.17 10.27 17.63
N VAL A 94 4.75 9.33 16.88
CA VAL A 94 6.02 8.68 17.27
C VAL A 94 7.09 8.69 16.17
N LEU A 95 6.75 9.05 14.94
CA LEU A 95 7.62 8.83 13.78
C LEU A 95 8.85 9.74 13.74
N ASP A 96 8.79 10.88 14.41
CA ASP A 96 9.86 11.87 14.59
C ASP A 96 10.60 11.73 15.94
N SER A 97 10.26 10.71 16.74
CA SER A 97 10.95 10.42 17.99
C SER A 97 12.30 9.73 17.75
N PRO A 98 13.34 9.97 18.57
CA PRO A 98 14.60 9.21 18.49
C PRO A 98 14.41 7.70 18.69
N ASN A 99 13.32 7.28 19.33
CA ASN A 99 12.96 5.88 19.55
C ASN A 99 11.81 5.40 18.64
N ALA A 100 11.56 6.07 17.52
CA ALA A 100 10.42 5.79 16.62
C ALA A 100 10.29 4.31 16.27
N ILE A 101 11.39 3.67 15.85
CA ILE A 101 11.42 2.26 15.45
C ILE A 101 10.95 1.37 16.60
N HIS A 102 11.41 1.63 17.83
CA HIS A 102 11.03 0.84 19.00
C HIS A 102 9.57 1.04 19.39
N GLU A 103 9.07 2.28 19.32
CA GLU A 103 7.65 2.56 19.61
C GLU A 103 6.72 1.89 18.60
N VAL A 104 7.05 1.93 17.32
CA VAL A 104 6.29 1.22 16.27
C VAL A 104 6.41 -0.30 16.43
N GLU A 105 7.60 -0.81 16.78
CA GLU A 105 7.84 -2.24 16.96
C GLU A 105 6.91 -2.88 18.01
N LYS A 106 6.53 -2.15 19.07
CA LYS A 106 5.58 -2.63 20.09
C LYS A 106 4.20 -2.96 19.50
N TRP A 107 3.82 -2.26 18.42
CA TRP A 107 2.52 -2.45 17.77
C TRP A 107 2.56 -3.48 16.66
N LEU A 108 3.71 -3.69 16.01
CA LEU A 108 3.86 -4.62 14.89
C LEU A 108 3.23 -6.01 15.14
N PRO A 109 3.41 -6.70 16.28
CA PRO A 109 2.79 -8.01 16.53
C PRO A 109 1.25 -8.01 16.56
N ARG A 110 0.65 -6.83 16.73
CA ARG A 110 -0.81 -6.64 16.75
C ARG A 110 -1.35 -6.31 15.37
N LEU A 111 -0.51 -5.94 14.40
CA LEU A 111 -0.96 -5.53 13.08
C LEU A 111 -1.03 -6.73 12.13
N HIS A 112 -2.08 -6.78 11.32
CA HIS A 112 -2.23 -7.77 10.25
C HIS A 112 -1.52 -7.35 8.97
N SER A 113 -1.36 -6.05 8.73
CA SER A 113 -0.56 -5.50 7.65
C SER A 113 -0.13 -4.07 7.98
N VAL A 114 0.92 -3.61 7.29
CA VAL A 114 1.42 -2.24 7.40
C VAL A 114 1.52 -1.61 6.02
N VAL A 115 1.03 -0.39 5.90
CA VAL A 115 1.19 0.49 4.73
C VAL A 115 2.27 1.51 5.05
N ILE A 116 3.28 1.65 4.19
CA ILE A 116 4.41 2.55 4.41
C ILE A 116 4.54 3.47 3.19
N GLY A 117 4.64 4.78 3.43
CA GLY A 117 4.81 5.77 2.37
C GLY A 117 3.82 6.94 2.38
N PRO A 118 2.52 6.78 2.70
CA PRO A 118 1.53 7.86 2.56
C PRO A 118 1.93 9.14 3.31
N GLY A 119 2.37 10.15 2.57
CA GLY A 119 2.82 11.42 3.14
C GLY A 119 4.05 11.34 4.03
N LEU A 120 4.95 10.36 3.82
CA LEU A 120 6.16 10.19 4.64
C LEU A 120 7.12 11.38 4.53
N GLY A 121 7.17 12.05 3.36
CA GLY A 121 8.14 13.11 3.10
C GLY A 121 9.51 12.56 2.75
N ARG A 122 10.46 13.47 2.51
CA ARG A 122 11.87 13.15 2.16
C ARG A 122 12.87 13.57 3.23
N ASP A 123 12.37 13.81 4.44
CA ASP A 123 13.23 14.08 5.58
C ASP A 123 14.06 12.83 5.91
N GLU A 124 15.38 13.01 6.06
CA GLU A 124 16.31 11.89 6.23
C GLU A 124 16.01 11.07 7.50
N VAL A 125 15.58 11.73 8.58
CA VAL A 125 15.25 11.06 9.84
C VAL A 125 14.00 10.20 9.68
N LEU A 126 12.96 10.73 9.03
CA LEU A 126 11.73 9.97 8.76
C LEU A 126 11.97 8.78 7.83
N LEU A 127 12.81 8.96 6.80
CA LEU A 127 13.18 7.90 5.89
C LEU A 127 13.97 6.79 6.59
N GLU A 128 14.93 7.16 7.45
CA GLU A 128 15.70 6.18 8.23
C GLU A 128 14.81 5.41 9.21
N ASN A 129 13.90 6.11 9.88
CA ASN A 129 12.89 5.46 10.74
C ASN A 129 12.00 4.51 9.93
N ALA A 130 11.57 4.90 8.73
CA ALA A 130 10.78 4.02 7.85
C ALA A 130 11.56 2.77 7.42
N LYS A 131 12.86 2.89 7.10
CA LYS A 131 13.72 1.73 6.81
C LYS A 131 13.75 0.76 7.99
N GLY A 132 14.02 1.26 9.18
CA GLY A 132 14.05 0.45 10.39
C GLY A 132 12.70 -0.24 10.65
N ILE A 133 11.59 0.44 10.41
CA ILE A 133 10.25 -0.15 10.53
C ILE A 133 10.01 -1.24 9.48
N ILE A 134 10.47 -1.06 8.24
CA ILE A 134 10.38 -2.09 7.18
C ILE A 134 11.17 -3.35 7.60
N GLU A 135 12.40 -3.19 8.09
CA GLU A 135 13.22 -4.30 8.55
C GLU A 135 12.57 -5.06 9.72
N LYS A 136 12.08 -4.33 10.73
CA LYS A 136 11.36 -4.94 11.86
C LYS A 136 10.08 -5.65 11.43
N SER A 137 9.36 -5.11 10.45
CA SER A 137 8.16 -5.72 9.89
C SER A 137 8.48 -7.01 9.13
N LYS A 138 9.55 -7.01 8.33
CA LYS A 138 10.07 -8.20 7.64
C LYS A 138 10.48 -9.30 8.61
N MET A 139 11.24 -8.95 9.65
CA MET A 139 11.68 -9.91 10.69
C MET A 139 10.50 -10.61 11.38
N LYS A 140 9.35 -9.93 11.51
CA LYS A 140 8.14 -10.47 12.12
C LYS A 140 7.18 -11.11 11.11
N GLY A 141 7.52 -11.13 9.82
CA GLY A 141 6.67 -11.71 8.78
C GLY A 141 5.35 -10.97 8.55
N ILE A 142 5.30 -9.66 8.82
CA ILE A 142 4.09 -8.85 8.64
C ILE A 142 3.98 -8.41 7.18
N PRO A 143 2.83 -8.58 6.50
CA PRO A 143 2.62 -8.05 5.15
C PRO A 143 2.83 -6.54 5.08
N ILE A 144 3.56 -6.09 4.06
CA ILE A 144 3.92 -4.67 3.89
C ILE A 144 3.41 -4.18 2.54
N ILE A 145 2.72 -3.06 2.52
CA ILE A 145 2.32 -2.38 1.28
C ILE A 145 3.15 -1.10 1.19
N ILE A 146 3.87 -0.93 0.08
CA ILE A 146 4.71 0.24 -0.15
C ILE A 146 4.07 1.14 -1.20
N ASP A 147 3.59 2.26 -0.66
CA ASP A 147 3.00 3.46 -1.25
C ASP A 147 1.64 3.36 -1.95
N ALA A 148 0.62 3.10 -1.14
CA ALA A 148 -0.77 3.05 -1.56
C ALA A 148 -1.45 4.42 -1.48
N VAL A 149 -1.48 5.16 -2.59
CA VAL A 149 -2.67 5.93 -2.96
C VAL A 149 -3.12 5.55 -4.35
N SER A 150 -3.90 4.47 -4.38
CA SER A 150 -5.03 4.31 -5.28
C SER A 150 -6.01 3.40 -4.55
N ILE A 151 -7.19 3.94 -4.28
CA ILE A 151 -8.32 3.14 -3.82
C ILE A 151 -8.66 2.20 -4.95
N PHE A 152 -8.55 0.90 -4.70
CA PHE A 152 -8.98 -0.12 -5.64
C PHE A 152 -10.50 0.03 -5.84
N PHE A 153 -10.90 0.61 -6.97
CA PHE A 153 -12.29 0.86 -7.29
C PHE A 153 -12.91 -0.43 -7.83
N ILE A 154 -13.37 -1.32 -6.95
CA ILE A 154 -14.33 -2.35 -7.37
C ILE A 154 -15.67 -1.62 -7.51
N SER A 155 -16.06 -1.34 -8.75
CA SER A 155 -17.45 -0.99 -9.07
C SER A 155 -18.31 -2.22 -8.77
N VAL A 156 -18.75 -2.35 -7.52
CA VAL A 156 -19.81 -3.30 -7.15
C VAL A 156 -21.10 -2.67 -7.65
N SER A 157 -21.62 -3.18 -8.75
CA SER A 157 -22.94 -2.82 -9.28
C SER A 157 -23.98 -2.99 -8.17
N GLY A 158 -24.34 -1.87 -7.54
CA GLY A 158 -25.28 -1.78 -6.42
C GLY A 158 -24.90 -0.76 -5.34
N LEU A 159 -23.60 -0.50 -5.09
CA LEU A 159 -23.16 0.51 -4.11
C LEU A 159 -22.49 1.68 -4.83
N THR A 160 -23.29 2.71 -5.08
CA THR A 160 -22.84 3.90 -5.80
C THR A 160 -22.07 4.82 -4.83
N LEU A 161 -20.78 4.56 -4.59
CA LEU A 161 -19.86 5.53 -3.96
C LEU A 161 -19.44 6.62 -4.97
N LYS A 162 -20.41 7.25 -5.64
CA LYS A 162 -20.15 8.32 -6.63
C LYS A 162 -19.63 9.62 -6.01
N ASN A 163 -19.78 9.81 -4.70
CA ASN A 163 -19.63 11.14 -4.09
C ASN A 163 -18.41 11.32 -3.18
N LEU A 164 -17.43 10.40 -3.14
CA LEU A 164 -16.24 10.61 -2.30
C LEU A 164 -14.95 10.95 -3.05
N PHE A 165 -14.91 10.85 -4.40
CA PHE A 165 -13.63 10.86 -5.13
C PHE A 165 -13.63 11.65 -6.45
N SER A 166 -14.53 12.61 -6.68
CA SER A 166 -14.46 13.44 -7.89
C SER A 166 -13.33 14.49 -7.87
N GLU A 167 -12.63 14.69 -6.75
CA GLU A 167 -11.64 15.79 -6.62
C GLU A 167 -10.20 15.36 -6.30
N CYS A 168 -9.93 14.12 -5.89
CA CYS A 168 -8.56 13.67 -5.58
C CYS A 168 -7.87 13.04 -6.79
N SER A 169 -7.81 13.78 -7.89
CA SER A 169 -6.81 13.54 -8.92
C SER A 169 -5.65 14.49 -8.66
N TYR A 170 -4.43 13.96 -8.59
CA TYR A 170 -3.16 14.67 -8.45
C TYR A 170 -2.76 15.11 -7.03
N CYS A 171 -1.49 14.82 -6.71
CA CYS A 171 -0.72 15.26 -5.55
C CYS A 171 -0.94 14.49 -4.22
N VAL A 172 -0.53 13.22 -4.19
CA VAL A 172 0.04 12.65 -2.94
C VAL A 172 1.48 12.28 -3.24
N LEU A 173 2.42 12.99 -2.61
CA LEU A 173 3.84 12.70 -2.70
C LEU A 173 4.10 11.31 -2.11
N GLN A 174 4.58 10.44 -3.00
CA GLN A 174 4.80 9.01 -2.79
C GLN A 174 6.30 8.80 -2.55
N ASP A 175 6.69 8.89 -1.28
CA ASP A 175 8.09 8.82 -0.85
C ASP A 175 8.53 7.40 -0.42
N GLY A 176 7.57 6.49 -0.20
CA GLY A 176 7.87 5.09 0.16
C GLY A 176 8.53 4.33 -0.99
N LEU A 177 8.04 4.51 -2.22
CA LEU A 177 8.66 3.92 -3.41
C LEU A 177 9.99 4.58 -3.78
N TRP A 178 10.14 5.88 -3.48
CA TRP A 178 11.41 6.56 -3.63
C TRP A 178 12.47 5.89 -2.73
N LEU A 179 12.15 5.62 -1.47
CA LEU A 179 13.05 4.91 -0.55
C LEU A 179 13.49 3.54 -1.10
N ILE A 180 12.56 2.76 -1.65
CA ILE A 180 12.87 1.47 -2.27
C ILE A 180 13.72 1.63 -3.52
N SER A 181 13.51 2.66 -4.34
CA SER A 181 14.34 2.91 -5.52
C SER A 181 15.80 3.19 -5.16
N GLN A 182 16.06 3.79 -3.98
CA GLN A 182 17.42 4.02 -3.49
C GLN A 182 18.06 2.76 -2.91
N GLN A 183 17.26 1.91 -2.27
CA GLN A 183 17.74 0.67 -1.65
C GLN A 183 16.77 -0.50 -1.89
N PRO A 184 16.78 -1.12 -3.08
CA PRO A 184 15.83 -2.19 -3.40
C PRO A 184 16.01 -3.45 -2.54
N SER A 185 17.23 -3.67 -2.03
CA SER A 185 17.57 -4.77 -1.11
C SER A 185 16.74 -4.77 0.17
N LEU A 186 16.13 -3.64 0.54
CA LEU A 186 15.30 -3.51 1.73
C LEU A 186 14.10 -4.45 1.71
N ILE A 187 13.52 -4.73 0.54
CA ILE A 187 12.34 -5.61 0.39
C ILE A 187 12.54 -6.77 -0.59
N GLN A 188 13.66 -6.82 -1.30
CA GLN A 188 13.96 -7.92 -2.23
C GLN A 188 13.82 -9.28 -1.53
N GLY A 189 13.15 -10.22 -2.19
CA GLY A 189 12.88 -11.57 -1.69
C GLY A 189 11.77 -11.66 -0.62
N TYR A 190 11.16 -10.55 -0.22
CA TYR A 190 10.07 -10.56 0.75
C TYR A 190 8.71 -10.65 0.04
N GLN A 191 8.26 -11.87 -0.23
CA GLN A 191 7.03 -12.16 -1.00
C GLN A 191 5.73 -11.61 -0.37
N ARG A 192 5.77 -11.21 0.91
CA ARG A 192 4.63 -10.60 1.62
C ARG A 192 4.59 -9.08 1.45
N ALA A 193 5.50 -8.51 0.66
CA ALA A 193 5.44 -7.11 0.27
C ALA A 193 4.68 -6.92 -1.06
N ILE A 194 3.96 -5.80 -1.15
CA ILE A 194 3.26 -5.34 -2.34
C ILE A 194 3.75 -3.93 -2.66
N LEU A 195 4.17 -3.69 -3.89
CA LEU A 195 4.53 -2.37 -4.40
C LEU A 195 3.40 -1.81 -5.24
N THR A 196 3.05 -0.53 -5.07
CA THR A 196 1.98 0.13 -5.85
C THR A 196 2.48 1.36 -6.62
N PRO A 197 3.48 1.22 -7.54
CA PRO A 197 4.08 2.35 -8.23
C PRO A 197 3.19 2.96 -9.30
N ASN A 198 3.22 4.29 -9.44
CA ASN A 198 2.79 4.96 -10.65
C ASN A 198 3.83 4.78 -11.77
N TYR A 199 3.51 5.24 -12.98
CA TYR A 199 4.42 5.13 -14.13
C TYR A 199 5.84 5.66 -13.86
N MET A 200 5.95 6.85 -13.25
CA MET A 200 7.26 7.48 -12.99
C MET A 200 8.08 6.73 -11.92
N GLU A 201 7.41 6.26 -10.86
CA GLU A 201 8.05 5.42 -9.84
C GLU A 201 8.45 4.06 -10.38
N PHE A 202 7.60 3.46 -11.21
CA PHE A 202 7.85 2.19 -11.85
C PHE A 202 9.09 2.29 -12.72
N SER A 203 9.19 3.33 -13.58
CA SER A 203 10.38 3.55 -14.41
C SER A 203 11.66 3.68 -13.59
N ARG A 204 11.64 4.49 -12.52
CA ARG A 204 12.80 4.64 -11.62
C ARG A 204 13.20 3.34 -10.96
N LEU A 205 12.21 2.59 -10.45
CA LEU A 205 12.46 1.32 -9.77
C LEU A 205 12.96 0.25 -10.75
N TYR A 206 12.40 0.21 -11.96
CA TYR A 206 12.80 -0.68 -13.03
C TYR A 206 14.26 -0.42 -13.45
N GLU A 207 14.61 0.84 -13.71
CA GLU A 207 15.98 1.25 -14.05
C GLU A 207 16.96 0.94 -12.90
N ALA A 208 16.56 1.20 -11.65
CA ALA A 208 17.40 0.91 -10.48
C ALA A 208 17.68 -0.60 -10.31
N MET A 209 16.72 -1.46 -10.66
CA MET A 209 16.83 -2.91 -10.50
C MET A 209 17.46 -3.63 -11.68
N LEU A 210 17.02 -3.31 -12.90
CA LEU A 210 17.37 -4.03 -14.12
C LEU A 210 18.47 -3.32 -14.92
N ARG A 211 18.79 -2.06 -14.61
CA ARG A 211 19.75 -1.20 -15.35
C ARG A 211 19.41 -1.00 -16.83
N ASP A 212 18.15 -1.24 -17.19
CA ASP A 212 17.60 -1.05 -18.52
C ASP A 212 16.41 -0.08 -18.45
N PRO A 213 16.15 0.70 -19.52
CA PRO A 213 14.94 1.53 -19.59
C PRO A 213 13.68 0.66 -19.71
N VAL A 214 12.56 1.20 -19.26
CA VAL A 214 11.25 0.54 -19.45
C VAL A 214 10.89 0.55 -20.94
N ASP A 215 10.55 -0.63 -21.46
CA ASP A 215 10.01 -0.78 -22.81
C ASP A 215 8.54 -0.33 -22.83
N SER A 216 8.27 0.77 -23.53
CA SER A 216 6.92 1.33 -23.67
C SER A 216 6.00 0.48 -24.56
N SER A 217 6.53 -0.50 -25.29
CA SER A 217 5.73 -1.43 -26.09
C SER A 217 5.27 -2.66 -25.29
N ASP A 218 6.06 -3.08 -24.29
CA ASP A 218 5.84 -4.29 -23.48
C ASP A 218 5.68 -3.98 -21.99
N HIS A 219 4.63 -3.25 -21.63
CA HIS A 219 4.34 -2.90 -20.24
C HIS A 219 4.16 -4.16 -19.36
N HIS A 220 3.45 -5.17 -19.86
CA HIS A 220 3.18 -6.40 -19.11
C HIS A 220 4.46 -7.19 -18.80
N GLY A 221 5.33 -7.38 -19.80
CA GLY A 221 6.62 -8.02 -19.59
C GLY A 221 7.53 -7.21 -18.68
N CYS A 222 7.46 -5.87 -18.71
CA CYS A 222 8.21 -5.03 -17.77
C CYS A 222 7.79 -5.29 -16.31
N VAL A 223 6.49 -5.34 -16.00
CA VAL A 223 6.01 -5.60 -14.63
C VAL A 223 6.40 -7.00 -14.16
N LEU A 224 6.30 -8.00 -15.05
CA LEU A 224 6.74 -9.37 -14.77
C LEU A 224 8.24 -9.45 -14.48
N ARG A 225 9.07 -8.85 -15.33
CA ARG A 225 10.54 -8.82 -15.16
C ARG A 225 10.93 -8.13 -13.85
N LEU A 226 10.28 -7.02 -13.52
CA LEU A 226 10.55 -6.33 -12.26
C LEU A 226 10.18 -7.18 -11.05
N SER A 227 9.00 -7.80 -11.07
CA SER A 227 8.55 -8.69 -9.99
C SER A 227 9.52 -9.87 -9.77
N GLN A 228 10.00 -10.49 -10.86
CA GLN A 228 11.00 -11.56 -10.82
C GLN A 228 12.35 -11.08 -10.28
N ALA A 229 12.84 -9.93 -10.74
CA ALA A 229 14.09 -9.34 -10.25
C ALA A 229 14.04 -9.01 -8.75
N MET A 230 12.85 -8.63 -8.26
CA MET A 230 12.59 -8.36 -6.84
C MET A 230 12.35 -9.62 -6.00
N GLY A 231 12.45 -10.82 -6.59
CA GLY A 231 12.28 -12.10 -5.91
C GLY A 231 10.83 -12.58 -5.81
N ASN A 232 10.08 -12.44 -6.90
CA ASN A 232 8.65 -12.77 -7.01
C ASN A 232 7.81 -11.99 -5.98
N LEU A 233 8.08 -10.69 -5.94
CA LEU A 233 7.34 -9.74 -5.11
C LEU A 233 6.15 -9.20 -5.90
N THR A 234 5.00 -8.98 -5.27
CA THR A 234 3.83 -8.47 -5.97
C THR A 234 3.99 -6.99 -6.35
N VAL A 235 3.87 -6.67 -7.62
CA VAL A 235 3.93 -5.30 -8.15
C VAL A 235 2.59 -4.96 -8.81
N VAL A 236 2.06 -3.79 -8.45
CA VAL A 236 0.84 -3.19 -8.99
C VAL A 236 1.20 -1.88 -9.66
N GLN A 237 1.50 -1.91 -10.95
CA GLN A 237 1.79 -0.70 -11.73
C GLN A 237 0.49 0.04 -12.03
N LYS A 238 0.36 1.26 -11.52
CA LYS A 238 -0.81 2.12 -11.70
C LYS A 238 -0.76 2.84 -13.05
N GLY A 239 -1.90 2.89 -13.74
CA GLY A 239 -2.05 3.58 -15.02
C GLY A 239 -3.51 3.74 -15.42
N GLU A 240 -3.78 3.97 -16.71
CA GLU A 240 -5.15 3.87 -17.25
C GLU A 240 -5.75 2.48 -16.99
N ARG A 241 -4.87 1.46 -16.96
CA ARG A 241 -5.17 0.11 -16.52
C ARG A 241 -4.06 -0.34 -15.59
N ASP A 242 -4.46 -0.80 -14.41
CA ASP A 242 -3.51 -1.32 -13.45
C ASP A 242 -3.01 -2.70 -13.90
N LEU A 243 -1.70 -2.88 -13.90
CA LEU A 243 -1.03 -4.14 -14.21
C LEU A 243 -0.51 -4.76 -12.91
N ILE A 244 -0.84 -6.03 -12.68
CA ILE A 244 -0.48 -6.76 -11.45
C ILE A 244 0.34 -7.99 -11.84
N SER A 245 1.49 -8.19 -11.20
CA SER A 245 2.31 -9.40 -11.34
C SER A 245 2.87 -9.81 -9.98
N ASP A 246 2.85 -11.12 -9.70
CA ASP A 246 3.52 -11.76 -8.56
C ASP A 246 4.82 -12.48 -8.97
N GLY A 247 5.15 -12.48 -10.27
CA GLY A 247 6.40 -13.04 -10.81
C GLY A 247 6.20 -14.43 -11.43
N GLU A 248 5.02 -15.03 -11.23
CA GLU A 248 4.63 -16.26 -11.91
C GLU A 248 4.10 -15.96 -13.33
N LYS A 249 4.34 -16.91 -14.25
CA LYS A 249 3.78 -16.84 -15.60
C LYS A 249 2.29 -17.21 -15.59
#